data_AF-A0A2N0ZMW1-F1
#
_entry.id   AF-A0A2N0ZMW1-F1
#
_cell.length_a   1.000
_cell.length_b   1.000
_cell.length_c   1.000
_cell.angle_alpha   90.00
_cell.angle_beta   90.00
_cell.angle_gamma   90.00
#
_symmetry.space_group_name_H-M   'P 1'
#
loop_
_entity.id
_entity.type
_entity.pdbx_description
1 polymer ?
#
loop_
_entity_poly.entity_id
_entity_poly.type
_entity_poly.pdbx_seq_one_letter_code
_entity_poly.pdbx_strand_id
1 'polypeptide(L)'
;MSKELVIDINRTGFPVKVGSVELWFDSSFENLRRFFNVDELAQKKLKDAEEKAKHIHFPEEMNVENLDEKTIDAAFDVNKEFIAAQYDIIFGDGTFRKIYKEYPDILALDRALEVVGAAIAQRIEEQEASRSKEAKKKQKEYLNKKAKKK
;
A
#
# COMPACT_ATOMS: atom_id res chain seq x y z
N MET A 1 -23.50 27.27 -28.56
CA MET A 1 -22.96 27.15 -27.19
C MET A 1 -23.46 25.83 -26.60
N SER A 2 -22.71 24.75 -26.76
CA SER A 2 -22.98 23.47 -26.10
C SER A 2 -22.70 23.64 -24.60
N LYS A 3 -23.68 23.33 -23.74
CA LYS A 3 -23.46 23.30 -22.28
C LYS A 3 -22.66 22.04 -21.96
N GLU A 4 -21.54 22.22 -21.27
CA GLU A 4 -20.69 21.12 -20.80
C GLU A 4 -21.37 20.39 -19.63
N LEU A 5 -21.27 19.06 -19.62
CA LEU A 5 -21.79 18.22 -18.55
C LEU A 5 -20.64 17.90 -17.59
N VAL A 6 -20.63 18.51 -16.41
CA VAL A 6 -19.63 18.24 -15.37
C VAL A 6 -20.15 17.11 -14.47
N ILE A 7 -19.38 16.02 -14.37
CA ILE A 7 -19.66 14.89 -13.47
C ILE A 7 -18.51 14.78 -12.48
N ASP A 8 -18.82 14.95 -11.19
CA ASP A 8 -17.83 14.80 -10.12
C ASP A 8 -17.56 13.33 -9.78
N ILE A 9 -16.29 12.95 -9.69
CA ILE A 9 -15.85 11.62 -9.23
C ILE A 9 -15.19 11.78 -7.86
N ASN A 10 -15.85 11.25 -6.83
CA ASN A 10 -15.30 11.22 -5.47
C ASN A 10 -14.47 9.95 -5.29
N ARG A 11 -13.15 10.08 -5.24
CA ARG A 11 -12.23 8.97 -4.99
C ARG A 11 -12.41 8.44 -3.58
N THR A 12 -12.42 7.11 -3.45
CA THR A 12 -12.43 6.43 -2.15
C THR A 12 -11.02 6.37 -1.58
N GLY A 13 -10.86 6.70 -0.30
CA GLY A 13 -9.56 6.63 0.35
C GLY A 13 -9.39 7.60 1.50
N PHE A 14 -8.15 7.77 1.93
CA PHE A 14 -7.77 8.72 2.99
C PHE A 14 -6.29 9.09 2.88
N PRO A 15 -5.90 10.28 3.38
CA PRO A 15 -4.51 10.67 3.42
C PRO A 15 -3.75 9.85 4.48
N VAL A 16 -2.52 9.49 4.17
CA VAL A 16 -1.58 8.82 5.08
C VAL A 16 -0.28 9.60 5.07
N LYS A 17 0.24 9.91 6.26
CA LYS A 17 1.47 10.68 6.40
C LYS A 17 2.59 9.76 6.90
N VAL A 18 3.65 9.61 6.10
CA VAL A 18 4.85 8.85 6.44
C VAL A 18 5.98 9.87 6.66
N GLY A 19 6.27 10.18 7.92
CA GLY A 19 7.18 11.27 8.26
C GLY A 19 6.65 12.63 7.77
N SER A 20 7.40 13.31 6.91
CA SER A 20 7.01 14.56 6.24
C SER A 20 6.23 14.34 4.94
N VAL A 21 6.21 13.12 4.41
CA VAL A 21 5.62 12.81 3.11
C VAL A 21 4.14 12.49 3.26
N GLU A 22 3.29 13.23 2.56
CA GLU A 22 1.85 12.97 2.48
C GLU A 22 1.52 12.11 1.26
N LEU A 23 0.81 11.02 1.51
CA LEU A 23 0.41 10.00 0.54
C LEU A 23 -1.11 9.84 0.59
N TRP A 24 -1.68 9.20 -0.43
CA TRP A 24 -3.09 8.86 -0.48
C TRP A 24 -3.25 7.35 -0.54
N PHE A 25 -3.94 6.76 0.44
CA PHE A 25 -4.35 5.37 0.37
C PHE A 25 -5.70 5.27 -0.34
N ASP A 26 -5.74 4.58 -1.48
CA ASP A 26 -6.98 4.26 -2.18
C ASP A 26 -7.70 3.11 -1.48
N SER A 27 -8.93 3.34 -1.01
CA SER A 27 -9.73 2.30 -0.34
C SER A 27 -10.72 1.61 -1.30
N SER A 28 -10.44 1.64 -2.60
CA SER A 28 -11.17 0.87 -3.62
C SER A 28 -11.01 -0.64 -3.38
N PHE A 29 -11.98 -1.45 -3.83
CA PHE A 29 -11.90 -2.91 -3.66
C PHE A 29 -10.69 -3.49 -4.39
N GLU A 30 -10.35 -2.93 -5.54
CA GLU A 30 -9.18 -3.27 -6.34
C GLU A 30 -7.89 -3.06 -5.54
N ASN A 31 -7.78 -1.93 -4.81
CA ASN A 31 -6.59 -1.66 -4.01
C ASN A 31 -6.58 -2.45 -2.70
N LEU A 32 -7.72 -2.65 -2.04
CA LEU A 32 -7.81 -3.49 -0.84
C LEU A 32 -7.32 -4.91 -1.10
N ARG A 33 -7.68 -5.50 -2.25
CA ARG A 33 -7.16 -6.81 -2.66
C ARG A 33 -5.64 -6.83 -2.80
N ARG A 34 -5.04 -5.73 -3.26
CA ARG A 34 -3.57 -5.61 -3.37
C ARG A 34 -2.93 -5.44 -2.00
N PHE A 35 -3.52 -4.59 -1.17
CA PHE A 35 -3.06 -4.29 0.19
C PHE A 35 -2.99 -5.55 1.07
N PHE A 36 -4.03 -6.39 1.07
CA PHE A 36 -4.04 -7.62 1.88
C PHE A 36 -3.07 -8.70 1.37
N ASN A 37 -2.56 -8.58 0.15
CA ASN A 37 -1.60 -9.52 -0.46
C ASN A 37 -0.27 -8.83 -0.77
N VAL A 38 0.09 -7.77 -0.03
CA VAL A 38 1.25 -6.92 -0.39
C VAL A 38 2.54 -7.73 -0.44
N ASP A 39 2.76 -8.62 0.55
CA ASP A 39 3.96 -9.44 0.65
C ASP A 39 4.07 -10.42 -0.51
N GLU A 40 2.98 -11.14 -0.83
CA GLU A 40 2.94 -12.09 -1.94
C GLU A 40 3.17 -11.38 -3.28
N LEU A 41 2.57 -10.20 -3.47
CA LEU A 41 2.73 -9.41 -4.69
C LEU A 41 4.13 -8.81 -4.81
N ALA A 42 4.73 -8.38 -3.71
CA ALA A 42 6.10 -7.89 -3.67
C ALA A 42 7.10 -9.02 -3.95
N GLN A 43 6.92 -10.20 -3.34
CA GLN A 43 7.74 -11.38 -3.61
C GLN A 43 7.63 -11.84 -5.06
N LYS A 44 6.42 -11.81 -5.63
CA LYS A 44 6.23 -12.13 -7.04
C LYS A 44 6.93 -11.12 -7.95
N LYS A 45 6.82 -9.81 -7.65
CA LYS A 45 7.55 -8.76 -8.39
C LYS A 45 9.06 -8.97 -8.34
N LEU A 46 9.61 -9.35 -7.18
CA LEU A 46 11.02 -9.69 -7.04
C LEU A 46 11.40 -10.88 -7.92
N LYS A 47 10.68 -12.00 -7.81
CA LYS A 47 10.96 -13.19 -8.62
C LYS A 47 10.89 -12.89 -10.11
N ASP A 48 9.87 -12.15 -10.55
CA ASP A 48 9.75 -11.72 -11.95
C ASP A 48 10.93 -10.82 -12.37
N ALA A 49 11.49 -10.02 -11.46
CA ALA A 49 12.67 -9.18 -11.72
C ALA A 49 13.95 -10.03 -11.76
N GLU A 50 14.15 -10.95 -10.81
CA GLU A 50 15.27 -11.90 -10.76
C GLU A 50 15.30 -12.80 -12.01
N GLU A 51 14.15 -13.35 -12.41
CA GLU A 51 14.01 -14.18 -13.61
C GLU A 51 14.31 -13.41 -14.90
N LYS A 52 13.95 -12.12 -14.95
CA LYS A 52 14.32 -11.22 -16.06
C LYS A 52 15.79 -10.81 -15.99
N ALA A 53 16.37 -10.75 -14.79
CA ALA A 53 17.74 -10.31 -14.57
C ALA A 53 18.77 -11.41 -14.89
N LYS A 54 18.45 -12.70 -14.73
CA LYS A 54 19.21 -13.93 -15.15
C LYS A 54 20.75 -13.93 -15.06
N HIS A 55 21.37 -12.98 -14.36
CA HIS A 55 22.81 -12.81 -14.23
C HIS A 55 23.25 -12.50 -12.79
N ILE A 56 22.33 -12.51 -11.81
CA ILE A 56 22.71 -12.38 -10.41
C ILE A 56 22.77 -13.79 -9.83
N HIS A 57 23.99 -14.34 -9.77
CA HIS A 57 24.28 -15.58 -9.06
C HIS A 57 24.20 -15.29 -7.55
N PHE A 58 23.18 -15.81 -6.87
CA PHE A 58 23.19 -15.93 -5.42
C PHE A 58 23.91 -17.23 -5.03
N PRO A 59 24.98 -17.19 -4.22
CA PRO A 59 25.59 -18.40 -3.68
C PRO A 59 24.58 -19.11 -2.76
N GLU A 60 24.45 -20.44 -2.91
CA GLU A 60 23.48 -21.23 -2.12
C GLU A 60 23.84 -21.34 -0.62
N GLU A 61 25.07 -20.98 -0.22
CA GLU A 61 25.53 -21.05 1.17
C GLU A 61 26.25 -19.76 1.59
N MET A 62 25.64 -18.99 2.50
CA MET A 62 26.25 -17.85 3.16
C MET A 62 27.11 -18.33 4.35
N ASN A 63 28.42 -18.45 4.14
CA ASN A 63 29.38 -18.59 5.24
C ASN A 63 30.04 -17.24 5.53
N VAL A 64 30.17 -16.90 6.82
CA VAL A 64 30.71 -15.61 7.31
C VAL A 64 32.15 -15.35 6.83
N GLU A 65 32.86 -16.41 6.42
CA GLU A 65 34.23 -16.35 5.89
C GLU A 65 34.32 -16.07 4.38
N ASN A 66 33.19 -16.10 3.64
CA ASN A 66 33.12 -15.90 2.18
C ASN A 66 32.22 -14.71 1.75
N LEU A 67 32.01 -13.74 2.65
CA LEU A 67 31.26 -12.51 2.36
C LEU A 67 32.08 -11.56 1.46
N ASP A 68 32.04 -11.79 0.16
CA ASP A 68 32.49 -10.81 -0.84
C ASP A 68 31.55 -9.59 -0.79
N GLU A 69 32.09 -8.36 -0.80
CA GLU A 69 31.33 -7.10 -0.73
C GLU A 69 30.21 -7.06 -1.78
N LYS A 70 30.44 -7.68 -2.95
CA LYS A 70 29.46 -7.79 -4.03
C LYS A 70 28.23 -8.62 -3.68
N THR A 71 28.38 -9.65 -2.85
CA THR A 71 27.26 -10.50 -2.41
C THR A 71 26.40 -9.75 -1.38
N ILE A 72 27.04 -8.94 -0.53
CA ILE A 72 26.35 -8.06 0.42
C ILE A 72 25.56 -6.98 -0.32
N ASP A 73 26.18 -6.32 -1.30
CA ASP A 73 25.54 -5.30 -2.11
C ASP A 73 24.33 -5.85 -2.88
N ALA A 74 24.45 -7.04 -3.48
CA ALA A 74 23.36 -7.70 -4.18
C ALA A 74 22.18 -8.03 -3.23
N ALA A 75 22.46 -8.55 -2.03
CA ALA A 75 21.42 -8.84 -1.05
C ALA A 75 20.73 -7.56 -0.55
N PHE A 76 21.49 -6.47 -0.39
CA PHE A 76 20.94 -5.16 -0.02
C PHE A 76 20.02 -4.59 -1.11
N ASP A 77 20.43 -4.69 -2.38
CA ASP A 77 19.61 -4.22 -3.51
C ASP A 77 18.29 -4.99 -3.62
N VAL A 78 18.30 -6.32 -3.45
CA VAL A 78 17.06 -7.13 -3.43
C VAL A 78 16.13 -6.69 -2.31
N ASN A 79 16.66 -6.50 -1.10
CA ASN A 79 15.84 -6.05 0.03
C ASN A 79 15.25 -4.66 -0.22
N LYS A 80 16.04 -3.75 -0.78
CA LYS A 80 15.58 -2.42 -1.18
C LYS A 80 14.47 -2.49 -2.23
N GLU A 81 14.62 -3.33 -3.25
CA GLU A 81 13.58 -3.53 -4.27
C GLU A 81 12.30 -4.15 -3.68
N PHE A 82 12.43 -5.04 -2.71
CA PHE A 82 11.29 -5.63 -1.99
C PHE A 82 10.48 -4.57 -1.27
N ILE A 83 11.16 -3.77 -0.45
CA ILE A 83 10.56 -2.68 0.33
C ILE A 83 9.98 -1.62 -0.62
N ALA A 84 10.67 -1.32 -1.71
CA ALA A 84 10.17 -0.42 -2.74
C ALA A 84 8.86 -0.92 -3.36
N ALA A 85 8.82 -2.20 -3.71
CA ALA A 85 7.62 -2.82 -4.27
C ALA A 85 6.44 -2.75 -3.30
N GLN A 86 6.65 -2.99 -2.00
CA GLN A 86 5.59 -2.90 -0.99
C GLN A 86 4.99 -1.49 -0.91
N TYR A 87 5.82 -0.45 -0.78
CA TYR A 87 5.34 0.94 -0.77
C TYR A 87 4.54 1.28 -2.04
N ASP A 88 5.04 0.88 -3.20
CA ASP A 88 4.38 1.14 -4.48
C ASP A 88 3.09 0.34 -4.66
N ILE A 89 2.99 -0.87 -4.10
CA ILE A 89 1.74 -1.64 -4.10
C ILE A 89 0.68 -0.98 -3.20
N ILE A 90 1.07 -0.45 -2.04
CA ILE A 90 0.14 0.14 -1.06
C ILE A 90 -0.38 1.51 -1.55
N PHE A 91 0.51 2.36 -2.04
CA PHE A 91 0.21 3.77 -2.33
C PHE A 91 0.22 4.14 -3.82
N GLY A 92 0.64 3.21 -4.68
CA GLY A 92 0.79 3.42 -6.11
C GLY A 92 2.23 3.65 -6.54
N ASP A 93 2.50 3.38 -7.81
CA ASP A 93 3.85 3.37 -8.39
C ASP A 93 4.62 4.69 -8.18
N GLY A 94 5.91 4.56 -7.89
CA GLY A 94 6.81 5.70 -7.68
C GLY A 94 6.66 6.37 -6.31
N THR A 95 5.88 5.79 -5.39
CA THR A 95 5.76 6.26 -4.02
C THR A 95 7.05 6.04 -3.24
N PHE A 96 7.65 4.86 -3.36
CA PHE A 96 8.91 4.57 -2.70
C PHE A 96 9.99 5.59 -3.06
N ARG A 97 10.10 5.95 -4.34
CA ARG A 97 11.07 6.95 -4.81
C ARG A 97 10.90 8.31 -4.11
N LYS A 98 9.66 8.72 -3.86
CA LYS A 98 9.35 9.97 -3.17
C LYS A 98 9.76 9.90 -1.70
N ILE A 99 9.45 8.79 -1.03
CA ILE A 99 9.77 8.59 0.39
C ILE A 99 11.28 8.48 0.59
N TYR A 100 11.95 7.64 -0.21
CA TYR A 100 13.38 7.38 -0.11
C TYR A 100 14.24 8.63 -0.38
N LYS A 101 13.73 9.58 -1.17
CA LYS A 101 14.41 10.87 -1.39
C LYS A 101 14.50 11.68 -0.09
N GLU A 102 13.47 11.64 0.75
CA GLU A 102 13.43 12.35 2.03
C GLU A 102 14.05 11.52 3.17
N TYR A 103 13.91 10.20 3.09
CA TYR A 103 14.39 9.24 4.09
C TYR A 103 15.19 8.12 3.42
N PRO A 104 16.48 8.35 3.10
CA PRO A 104 17.31 7.36 2.42
C PRO A 104 17.83 6.26 3.37
N ASP A 105 16.93 5.68 4.18
CA ASP A 105 17.23 4.65 5.17
C ASP A 105 16.24 3.48 5.01
N ILE A 106 16.70 2.44 4.31
CA ILE A 106 15.86 1.26 3.98
C ILE A 106 15.37 0.55 5.23
N LEU A 107 16.18 0.45 6.29
CA LEU A 107 15.80 -0.25 7.52
C LEU A 107 14.76 0.55 8.31
N ALA A 108 14.88 1.88 8.34
CA ALA A 108 13.86 2.72 8.94
C ALA A 108 12.54 2.66 8.17
N LEU A 109 12.62 2.63 6.84
CA LEU A 109 11.45 2.50 5.97
C LEU A 109 10.75 1.14 6.10
N ASP A 110 11.51 0.05 6.19
CA ASP A 110 10.97 -1.29 6.44
C ASP A 110 10.17 -1.35 7.74
N ARG A 111 10.75 -0.86 8.84
CA ARG A 111 10.05 -0.77 10.14
C ARG A 111 8.82 0.13 10.08
N ALA A 112 8.87 1.20 9.29
CA ALA A 112 7.73 2.09 9.11
C ALA A 112 6.61 1.42 8.33
N LEU A 113 6.89 0.50 7.40
CA LEU A 113 5.86 -0.23 6.65
C LEU A 113 4.94 -1.04 7.56
N GLU A 114 5.49 -1.73 8.57
CA GLU A 114 4.68 -2.50 9.53
C GLU A 114 3.65 -1.60 10.25
N VAL A 115 4.12 -0.45 10.76
CA VAL A 115 3.28 0.52 11.48
C VAL A 115 2.24 1.14 10.54
N VAL A 116 2.65 1.49 9.32
CA VAL A 116 1.76 2.06 8.30
C VAL A 116 0.68 1.05 7.90
N GLY A 117 1.05 -0.22 7.69
CA GLY A 117 0.12 -1.29 7.36
C GLY A 117 -0.92 -1.50 8.45
N ALA A 118 -0.49 -1.60 9.72
CA ALA A 118 -1.39 -1.74 10.85
C ALA A 118 -2.37 -0.54 10.98
N ALA A 119 -1.86 0.69 10.83
CA ALA A 119 -2.69 1.90 10.91
C ALA A 119 -3.71 1.99 9.76
N ILE A 120 -3.31 1.60 8.53
CA ILE A 120 -4.22 1.53 7.38
C ILE A 120 -5.30 0.49 7.61
N ALA A 121 -4.94 -0.71 8.07
CA ALA A 121 -5.89 -1.78 8.38
C ALA A 121 -6.93 -1.33 9.42
N GLN A 122 -6.48 -0.73 10.52
CA GLN A 122 -7.38 -0.17 11.54
C GLN A 122 -8.32 0.89 10.94
N ARG A 123 -7.78 1.78 10.09
CA ARG A 123 -8.58 2.85 9.47
C ARG A 123 -9.63 2.30 8.50
N ILE A 124 -9.33 1.20 7.80
CA ILE A 124 -10.30 0.49 6.95
C ILE A 124 -11.46 -0.03 7.81
N GLU A 125 -11.17 -0.71 8.93
CA GLU A 125 -12.20 -1.22 9.85
C GLU A 125 -13.09 -0.10 10.41
N GLU A 126 -12.49 1.04 10.78
CA GLU A 126 -13.23 2.22 11.24
C GLU A 126 -14.19 2.76 10.16
N GLN A 127 -13.73 2.82 8.90
CA GLN A 127 -14.57 3.23 7.77
C GLN A 127 -15.72 2.26 7.53
N GLU A 128 -15.48 0.94 7.61
CA GLU A 128 -16.53 -0.07 7.47
C GLU A 128 -17.57 0.02 8.59
N ALA A 129 -17.13 0.17 9.84
CA ALA A 129 -18.01 0.35 10.98
C ALA A 129 -18.86 1.63 10.85
N SER A 130 -18.25 2.73 10.35
CA SER A 130 -18.95 3.98 10.06
C SER A 130 -20.03 3.80 8.98
N ARG A 131 -19.67 3.17 7.84
CA ARG A 131 -20.60 2.86 6.74
C ARG A 131 -21.79 2.02 7.21
N SER A 132 -21.54 1.01 8.06
CA SER A 132 -22.58 0.16 8.65
C SER A 132 -23.53 0.95 9.55
N LYS A 133 -23.00 1.86 10.38
CA LYS A 133 -23.82 2.74 11.24
C LYS A 133 -24.69 3.68 10.43
N GLU A 134 -24.14 4.30 9.38
CA GLU A 134 -24.90 5.19 8.50
C GLU A 134 -26.02 4.45 7.74
N ALA A 135 -25.73 3.25 7.23
CA ALA A 135 -26.73 2.42 6.57
C ALA A 135 -27.90 2.07 7.51
N LYS A 136 -27.60 1.68 8.76
CA LYS A 136 -28.61 1.42 9.79
C LYS A 136 -29.42 2.67 10.15
N LYS A 137 -28.77 3.85 10.21
CA LYS A 137 -29.45 5.12 10.46
C LYS A 137 -30.42 5.47 9.32
N LYS A 138 -29.98 5.37 8.06
CA LYS A 138 -30.83 5.60 6.87
C LYS A 138 -32.00 4.61 6.82
N GLN A 139 -31.77 3.33 7.16
CA GLN A 139 -32.84 2.33 7.25
C GLN A 139 -33.89 2.72 8.31
N LYS A 140 -33.46 3.13 9.52
CA LYS A 140 -34.38 3.60 10.57
C LYS A 140 -35.14 4.86 10.14
N GLU A 141 -34.47 5.82 9.52
CA GLU A 141 -35.12 7.03 8.99
C GLU A 141 -36.17 6.70 7.92
N TYR A 142 -35.87 5.77 7.02
CA TYR A 142 -36.80 5.30 6.00
C TYR A 142 -38.03 4.61 6.62
N LEU A 143 -37.82 3.71 7.57
CA LEU A 143 -38.90 3.02 8.30
C LEU A 143 -39.77 4.01 9.09
N ASN A 144 -39.16 4.98 9.77
CA ASN A 144 -39.88 6.02 10.52
C ASN A 144 -40.68 6.94 9.60
N LYS A 145 -40.15 7.31 8.43
CA LYS A 145 -40.90 8.07 7.41
C LYS A 145 -42.07 7.28 6.85
N LYS A 146 -41.93 5.96 6.66
CA LYS A 146 -43.01 5.08 6.22
C LYS A 146 -44.10 4.92 7.29
N ALA A 147 -43.71 4.85 8.56
CA ALA A 147 -44.63 4.77 9.69
C ALA A 147 -45.43 6.06 9.92
N LYS A 148 -44.83 7.24 9.69
CA LYS A 148 -45.51 8.55 9.79
C LYS A 148 -46.46 8.88 8.62
N LYS A 149 -46.44 8.08 7.55
CA LYS A 149 -47.32 8.23 6.38
C LYS A 149 -48.55 7.30 6.43
N LYS A 150 -48.66 6.46 7.47
CA LYS A 150 -49.89 5.75 7.84
C LYS A 150 -50.59 6.53 8.93
#